data_AF-A0A420Y846-F1
#
_entry.id   AF-A0A420Y846-F1
#
_cell.length_a   1.000
_cell.length_b   1.000
_cell.length_c   1.000
_cell.angle_alpha   90.00
_cell.angle_beta   90.00
_cell.angle_gamma   90.00
#
_symmetry.space_group_name_H-M   'P 1'
#
loop_
_entity.id
_entity.type
_entity.pdbx_description
1 polymer ?
#
loop_
_entity_poly.entity_id
_entity_poly.type
_entity_poly.pdbx_seq_one_letter_code
_entity_poly.pdbx_strand_id
1 'polypeptide(L)'
;MFRALIVTAIYLAARAFAIELIVDTTSGNASSPLLYGIAFEDINHAGDGGIHGQLLQNNGLRPSNDRLAAWSPVGPVDLYASTDHPLSPAIKRSLEVAVPPGTKGQAGFKNTGYQGIPVNADTYLNRWYVKGVYRGPVTVTVYGPSGRAYGSRTMTMNVNSTDYVFFETTFVAAQSFEPIHEWKLTFDAILVAGRSLHFALVELFPVTYHNRDNGLRNDIATYVEHLSPSFLRFPGGNNMQGSYVGSRWKWNETIGPVALRPGRQGAWGYPNTESLGLMEYMQWCIDAHMEPILAVWAGLSLDGNVVPGEAAMPFIEDILNELEFLLGDTSTPYGALRAEYGRNEPYDLRYIEIGNEDNLSGGCRSYASRFKSIYSYVHALYPSLTLIASTDQTNCLPEMFPATAYVDAHRYLTPDQFVGLFDEFDHIPRYPDFGVIVGEYASMKDDAGYVKQWQDMKGSCGEAVYMIGLERNSDVVKMASYAPLLEHFGMTQWSVSTPIMTSSLSTVDLGPLLTFLFPPTAESDRFQLHSRLHHRQHVILGANHVLPKQRHNHPTCVILRRFRPCVLGGILKTPFRDEHRLLRQARQLR
;
A
#
# COMPACT_ATOMS: atom_id res chain seq x y z
N MET A 1 -40.43 26.83 47.38
CA MET A 1 -39.80 25.63 46.76
C MET A 1 -40.55 25.10 45.54
N PHE A 2 -41.89 25.07 45.51
CA PHE A 2 -42.65 24.51 44.36
C PHE A 2 -42.60 25.32 43.03
N ARG A 3 -42.35 26.64 43.06
CA ARG A 3 -42.22 27.47 41.84
C ARG A 3 -40.86 27.34 41.13
N ALA A 4 -39.80 26.95 41.86
CA ALA A 4 -38.47 26.77 41.27
C ALA A 4 -38.36 25.45 40.46
N LEU A 5 -39.06 24.39 40.91
CA LEU A 5 -39.06 23.08 40.25
C LEU A 5 -39.79 23.05 38.89
N ILE A 6 -40.80 23.91 38.69
CA ILE A 6 -41.54 23.96 37.42
C ILE A 6 -40.72 24.67 36.33
N VAL A 7 -39.92 25.69 36.69
CA VAL A 7 -39.03 26.38 35.74
C VAL A 7 -37.87 25.48 35.32
N THR A 8 -37.35 24.63 36.23
CA THR A 8 -36.32 23.64 35.89
C THR A 8 -36.86 22.48 35.02
N ALA A 9 -38.12 22.07 35.20
CA ALA A 9 -38.74 21.03 34.36
C ALA A 9 -39.03 21.52 32.93
N ILE A 10 -39.33 22.81 32.73
CA ILE A 10 -39.52 23.41 31.40
C ILE A 10 -38.17 23.61 30.69
N TYR A 11 -37.08 23.86 31.43
CA TYR A 11 -35.71 23.89 30.85
C TYR A 11 -35.12 22.49 30.57
N LEU A 12 -35.71 21.42 31.13
CA LEU A 12 -35.32 20.02 30.90
C LEU A 12 -36.14 19.34 29.79
N ALA A 13 -37.06 20.05 29.13
CA ALA A 13 -37.56 19.66 27.82
C ALA A 13 -36.41 19.87 26.82
N ALA A 14 -35.46 18.92 26.81
CA ALA A 14 -34.49 18.78 25.76
C ALA A 14 -35.24 18.94 24.44
N ARG A 15 -34.87 19.94 23.65
CA ARG A 15 -35.32 20.03 22.26
C ARG A 15 -34.77 18.78 21.58
N ALA A 16 -35.56 17.71 21.60
CA ALA A 16 -35.36 16.58 20.72
C ALA A 16 -35.65 17.11 19.32
N PHE A 17 -34.61 17.59 18.65
CA PHE A 17 -34.67 17.83 17.22
C PHE A 17 -34.84 16.45 16.58
N ALA A 18 -36.07 16.11 16.22
CA ALA A 18 -36.29 14.99 15.33
C ALA A 18 -35.76 15.42 13.96
N ILE A 19 -34.63 14.82 13.55
CA ILE A 19 -34.17 14.90 12.18
C ILE A 19 -35.01 13.90 11.40
N GLU A 20 -35.83 14.40 10.48
CA GLU A 20 -36.53 13.56 9.53
C GLU A 20 -35.65 13.40 8.28
N LEU A 21 -35.25 12.16 8.01
CA LEU A 21 -34.56 11.78 6.78
C LEU A 21 -35.61 11.23 5.80
N ILE A 22 -35.92 12.02 4.78
CA ILE A 22 -36.85 11.61 3.72
C ILE A 22 -36.01 11.02 2.58
N VAL A 23 -36.26 9.76 2.26
CA VAL A 23 -35.60 9.04 1.17
C VAL A 23 -36.53 9.05 -0.04
N ASP A 24 -36.11 9.70 -1.12
CA ASP A 24 -36.75 9.56 -2.43
C ASP A 24 -36.19 8.31 -3.12
N THR A 25 -37.08 7.42 -3.55
CA THR A 25 -36.74 6.14 -4.20
C THR A 25 -36.86 6.19 -5.72
N THR A 26 -37.08 7.37 -6.29
CA THR A 26 -37.34 7.57 -7.72
C THR A 26 -36.34 8.51 -8.40
N SER A 27 -35.53 9.22 -7.61
CA SER A 27 -34.53 10.18 -8.05
C SER A 27 -33.15 9.88 -7.43
N GLY A 28 -32.11 10.55 -7.93
CA GLY A 28 -30.74 10.38 -7.45
C GLY A 28 -29.77 9.80 -8.48
N ASN A 29 -28.48 10.01 -8.24
CA ASN A 29 -27.40 9.48 -9.06
C ASN A 29 -27.12 8.03 -8.69
N ALA A 30 -26.71 7.21 -9.66
CA ALA A 30 -26.15 5.91 -9.36
C ALA A 30 -24.74 6.09 -8.78
N SER A 31 -24.41 5.33 -7.73
CA SER A 31 -23.03 5.28 -7.23
C SER A 31 -22.12 4.73 -8.31
N SER A 32 -20.90 5.27 -8.42
CA SER A 32 -19.90 4.71 -9.33
C SER A 32 -19.54 3.29 -8.88
N PRO A 33 -19.48 2.29 -9.77
CA PRO A 33 -19.02 0.95 -9.40
C PRO A 33 -17.53 0.94 -9.02
N LEU A 34 -16.79 2.00 -9.38
CA LEU A 34 -15.39 2.20 -9.05
C LEU A 34 -15.18 3.22 -7.90
N LEU A 35 -16.24 3.59 -7.16
CA LEU A 35 -16.18 4.72 -6.24
C LEU A 35 -15.12 4.55 -5.15
N TYR A 36 -14.90 3.35 -4.62
CA TYR A 36 -14.00 3.13 -3.48
C TYR A 36 -12.92 2.11 -3.81
N GLY A 37 -11.69 2.59 -3.90
CA GLY A 37 -10.50 1.77 -4.14
C GLY A 37 -9.36 2.12 -3.20
N ILE A 38 -8.15 1.77 -3.60
CA ILE A 38 -6.93 1.97 -2.82
C ILE A 38 -5.86 2.66 -3.66
N ALA A 39 -5.08 3.53 -3.01
CA ALA A 39 -3.89 4.15 -3.58
C ALA A 39 -2.64 3.56 -2.92
N PHE A 40 -1.68 3.14 -3.73
CA PHE A 40 -0.48 2.48 -3.27
C PHE A 40 0.78 3.14 -3.83
N GLU A 41 1.70 3.43 -2.92
CA GLU A 41 3.10 3.69 -3.20
C GLU A 41 3.96 3.01 -2.12
N ASP A 42 5.23 2.76 -2.42
CA ASP A 42 6.16 2.23 -1.40
C ASP A 42 6.63 3.36 -0.47
N ILE A 43 5.76 3.69 0.48
CA ILE A 43 5.95 4.57 1.64
C ILE A 43 5.77 3.75 2.92
N ASN A 44 6.43 4.10 4.02
CA ASN A 44 6.31 3.40 5.31
C ASN A 44 6.64 1.89 5.23
N HIS A 45 7.50 1.48 4.30
CA HIS A 45 7.72 0.07 3.97
C HIS A 45 6.44 -0.66 3.56
N ALA A 46 5.53 0.01 2.83
CA ALA A 46 4.30 -0.58 2.31
C ALA A 46 4.56 -1.64 1.25
N GLY A 47 5.59 -1.45 0.41
CA GLY A 47 6.05 -2.43 -0.59
C GLY A 47 7.08 -3.37 0.02
N ASP A 48 8.35 -2.94 0.01
CA ASP A 48 9.46 -3.70 0.60
C ASP A 48 9.37 -3.73 2.13
N GLY A 49 9.04 -4.91 2.67
CA GLY A 49 8.79 -5.14 4.10
C GLY A 49 7.31 -5.16 4.48
N GLY A 50 6.45 -4.71 3.57
CA GLY A 50 5.00 -4.69 3.72
C GLY A 50 4.36 -5.78 2.89
N ILE A 51 3.62 -5.37 1.85
CA ILE A 51 2.79 -6.26 1.03
C ILE A 51 3.59 -7.17 0.12
N HIS A 52 4.84 -6.84 -0.25
CA HIS A 52 5.68 -7.78 -0.99
C HIS A 52 6.08 -8.97 -0.10
N GLY A 53 6.07 -10.19 -0.64
CA GLY A 53 6.27 -11.40 0.14
C GLY A 53 7.70 -11.62 0.66
N GLN A 54 8.69 -10.85 0.18
CA GLN A 54 10.08 -10.97 0.61
C GLN A 54 10.25 -10.53 2.07
N LEU A 55 10.71 -11.44 2.93
CA LEU A 55 10.88 -11.16 4.35
C LEU A 55 12.30 -10.69 4.73
N LEU A 56 13.28 -10.82 3.84
CA LEU A 56 14.66 -10.40 4.11
C LEU A 56 14.89 -8.98 3.61
N GLN A 57 15.22 -8.08 4.54
CA GLN A 57 15.61 -6.72 4.19
C GLN A 57 16.96 -6.73 3.48
N ASN A 58 17.11 -5.91 2.43
CA ASN A 58 18.35 -5.76 1.69
C ASN A 58 18.86 -7.10 1.08
N ASN A 59 17.92 -7.95 0.64
CA ASN A 59 18.15 -9.28 0.06
C ASN A 59 19.16 -9.29 -1.12
N GLY A 60 19.18 -8.21 -1.89
CA GLY A 60 20.01 -8.05 -3.08
C GLY A 60 21.15 -7.04 -2.96
N LEU A 61 21.48 -6.57 -1.74
CA LEU A 61 22.55 -5.59 -1.48
C LEU A 61 22.49 -4.36 -2.41
N ARG A 62 21.28 -3.86 -2.64
CA ARG A 62 21.00 -2.76 -3.57
C ARG A 62 21.73 -1.48 -3.14
N PRO A 63 21.90 -0.49 -4.03
CA PRO A 63 22.54 0.76 -3.67
C PRO A 63 21.85 1.40 -2.44
N SER A 64 22.62 1.57 -1.37
CA SER A 64 22.19 2.08 -0.07
C SER A 64 23.41 2.69 0.63
N ASN A 65 23.15 3.57 1.60
CA ASN A 65 24.19 4.14 2.46
C ASN A 65 24.79 3.09 3.41
N ASP A 66 23.94 2.28 4.03
CA ASP A 66 24.36 1.12 4.80
C ASP A 66 24.31 -0.14 3.92
N ARG A 67 25.50 -0.56 3.46
CA ARG A 67 25.64 -1.67 2.51
C ARG A 67 25.30 -3.03 3.11
N LEU A 68 25.43 -3.18 4.43
CA LEU A 68 25.15 -4.42 5.16
C LEU A 68 23.92 -4.27 6.06
N ALA A 69 23.03 -3.29 5.79
CA ALA A 69 21.78 -3.14 6.51
C ALA A 69 21.06 -4.50 6.64
N ALA A 70 20.62 -4.81 7.87
CA ALA A 70 20.04 -6.09 8.32
C ALA A 70 20.96 -7.31 8.34
N TRP A 71 22.16 -7.28 7.75
CA TRP A 71 23.09 -8.41 7.68
C TRP A 71 24.14 -8.40 8.79
N SER A 72 24.40 -9.54 9.41
CA SER A 72 25.49 -9.69 10.40
C SER A 72 26.09 -11.11 10.41
N PRO A 73 27.35 -11.27 10.85
CA PRO A 73 28.02 -12.57 10.86
C PRO A 73 27.41 -13.54 11.87
N VAL A 74 27.48 -14.83 11.55
CA VAL A 74 27.25 -15.94 12.48
C VAL A 74 28.55 -16.72 12.60
N GLY A 75 29.10 -16.78 13.82
CA GLY A 75 30.42 -17.37 14.06
C GLY A 75 31.57 -16.44 13.64
N PRO A 76 32.82 -16.94 13.68
CA PRO A 76 34.03 -16.13 13.44
C PRO A 76 34.30 -15.97 11.93
N VAL A 77 33.49 -15.16 11.26
CA VAL A 77 33.65 -14.76 9.86
C VAL A 77 33.60 -13.25 9.71
N ASP A 78 34.24 -12.75 8.66
CA ASP A 78 34.12 -11.36 8.24
C ASP A 78 33.10 -11.25 7.11
N LEU A 79 32.19 -10.28 7.19
CA LEU A 79 31.18 -10.02 6.16
C LEU A 79 31.49 -8.72 5.42
N TYR A 80 31.39 -8.77 4.10
CA TYR A 80 31.55 -7.61 3.22
C TYR A 80 30.47 -7.56 2.15
N ALA A 81 30.02 -6.35 1.81
CA ALA A 81 29.25 -6.11 0.59
C ALA A 81 30.23 -5.81 -0.56
N SER A 82 30.64 -6.87 -1.26
CA SER A 82 31.69 -6.83 -2.30
C SER A 82 31.12 -6.50 -3.67
N THR A 83 31.86 -5.71 -4.46
CA THR A 83 31.56 -5.39 -5.86
C THR A 83 32.34 -6.26 -6.86
N ASP A 84 33.24 -7.12 -6.37
CA ASP A 84 34.19 -7.85 -7.23
C ASP A 84 33.53 -9.03 -7.94
N HIS A 85 32.41 -9.51 -7.38
CA HIS A 85 31.67 -10.66 -7.88
C HIS A 85 30.17 -10.34 -7.94
N PRO A 86 29.74 -9.46 -8.87
CA PRO A 86 28.32 -9.17 -9.06
C PRO A 86 27.58 -10.39 -9.60
N LEU A 87 26.30 -10.56 -9.22
CA LEU A 87 25.45 -11.62 -9.77
C LEU A 87 25.02 -11.29 -11.21
N SER A 88 24.76 -10.01 -11.48
CA SER A 88 24.34 -9.51 -12.78
C SER A 88 24.72 -8.03 -12.93
N PRO A 89 24.56 -7.42 -14.12
CA PRO A 89 24.71 -5.97 -14.29
C PRO A 89 23.80 -5.13 -13.39
N ALA A 90 22.66 -5.69 -12.97
CA ALA A 90 21.72 -5.07 -12.04
C ALA A 90 22.10 -5.31 -10.57
N ILE A 91 22.49 -6.53 -10.21
CA ILE A 91 22.84 -6.92 -8.83
C ILE A 91 24.37 -6.81 -8.71
N LYS A 92 24.82 -5.57 -8.49
CA LYS A 92 26.24 -5.20 -8.54
C LYS A 92 27.05 -5.59 -7.31
N ARG A 93 26.41 -6.12 -6.26
CA ARG A 93 27.05 -6.50 -5.00
C ARG A 93 26.70 -7.93 -4.61
N SER A 94 27.63 -8.58 -3.94
CA SER A 94 27.44 -9.86 -3.25
C SER A 94 27.86 -9.78 -1.80
N LEU A 95 27.24 -10.63 -0.97
CA LEU A 95 27.61 -10.81 0.42
C LEU A 95 28.80 -11.77 0.45
N GLU A 96 29.98 -11.22 0.60
CA GLU A 96 31.19 -11.99 0.81
C GLU A 96 31.28 -12.43 2.27
N VAL A 97 31.44 -13.74 2.47
CA VAL A 97 31.63 -14.39 3.76
C VAL A 97 33.05 -14.93 3.79
N ALA A 98 33.98 -14.15 4.33
CA ALA A 98 35.39 -14.51 4.44
C ALA A 98 35.61 -15.34 5.71
N VAL A 99 36.18 -16.53 5.56
CA VAL A 99 36.43 -17.45 6.67
C VAL A 99 37.93 -17.44 6.99
N PRO A 100 38.35 -16.98 8.18
CA PRO A 100 39.76 -16.95 8.55
C PRO A 100 40.43 -18.34 8.47
N PRO A 101 41.75 -18.42 8.21
CA PRO A 101 42.48 -19.68 8.25
C PRO A 101 42.36 -20.39 9.60
N GLY A 102 42.20 -21.71 9.58
CA GLY A 102 42.12 -22.53 10.80
C GLY A 102 40.79 -22.47 11.55
N THR A 103 39.81 -21.71 11.06
CA THR A 103 38.46 -21.62 11.64
C THR A 103 37.72 -22.96 11.57
N LYS A 104 37.05 -23.31 12.67
CA LYS A 104 36.27 -24.55 12.84
C LYS A 104 34.88 -24.22 13.39
N GLY A 105 33.94 -25.16 13.23
CA GLY A 105 32.58 -25.02 13.73
C GLY A 105 31.65 -24.37 12.70
N GLN A 106 30.48 -23.91 13.15
CA GLN A 106 29.52 -23.26 12.26
C GLN A 106 29.90 -21.80 12.01
N ALA A 107 29.81 -21.42 10.74
CA ALA A 107 30.04 -20.07 10.23
C ALA A 107 28.92 -19.69 9.27
N GLY A 108 28.70 -18.40 9.05
CA GLY A 108 27.73 -17.91 8.09
C GLY A 108 27.25 -16.50 8.39
N PHE A 109 25.97 -16.24 8.15
CA PHE A 109 25.39 -14.91 8.28
C PHE A 109 23.91 -14.99 8.62
N LYS A 110 23.39 -13.88 9.12
CA LYS A 110 21.99 -13.72 9.50
C LYS A 110 21.41 -12.41 8.99
N ASN A 111 20.10 -12.38 8.83
CA ASN A 111 19.30 -11.23 8.45
C ASN A 111 18.21 -10.97 9.49
N THR A 112 18.01 -9.71 9.88
CA THR A 112 17.00 -9.30 10.87
C THR A 112 15.59 -9.19 10.29
N GLY A 113 15.43 -9.26 8.97
CA GLY A 113 14.19 -8.84 8.30
C GLY A 113 13.93 -7.36 8.49
N TYR A 114 12.68 -6.95 8.27
CA TYR A 114 12.20 -5.58 8.47
C TYR A 114 11.80 -5.39 9.95
N GLN A 115 12.80 -5.20 10.83
CA GLN A 115 12.61 -5.19 12.29
C GLN A 115 11.99 -6.50 12.85
N GLY A 116 12.30 -7.63 12.22
CA GLY A 116 11.83 -8.96 12.56
C GLY A 116 11.30 -9.71 11.35
N ILE A 117 11.10 -11.02 11.52
CA ILE A 117 10.50 -11.90 10.51
C ILE A 117 9.21 -12.50 11.10
N PRO A 118 8.05 -12.32 10.46
CA PRO A 118 6.82 -12.95 10.93
C PRO A 118 6.92 -14.47 10.77
N VAL A 119 6.57 -15.20 11.84
CA VAL A 119 6.58 -16.67 11.86
C VAL A 119 5.15 -17.20 11.98
N ASN A 120 4.56 -17.49 10.83
CA ASN A 120 3.26 -18.09 10.68
C ASN A 120 3.38 -19.62 10.58
N ALA A 121 2.28 -20.34 10.83
CA ALA A 121 2.22 -21.79 10.60
C ALA A 121 2.17 -22.07 9.10
N ASP A 122 3.31 -21.94 8.43
CA ASP A 122 3.41 -21.93 6.98
C ASP A 122 4.70 -22.58 6.45
N THR A 123 4.77 -22.82 5.15
CA THR A 123 5.98 -23.25 4.44
C THR A 123 6.76 -22.04 3.98
N TYR A 124 8.04 -22.00 4.34
CA TYR A 124 8.95 -20.94 3.98
C TYR A 124 9.91 -21.41 2.89
N LEU A 125 9.85 -20.73 1.76
CA LEU A 125 10.75 -20.87 0.62
C LEU A 125 12.02 -20.06 0.86
N ASN A 126 13.17 -20.68 0.63
CA ASN A 126 14.48 -20.08 0.76
C ASN A 126 15.22 -20.21 -0.57
N ARG A 127 15.75 -19.11 -1.10
CA ARG A 127 16.52 -19.09 -2.35
C ARG A 127 17.79 -18.28 -2.17
N TRP A 128 18.86 -18.67 -2.85
CA TRP A 128 20.07 -17.88 -2.93
C TRP A 128 20.94 -18.30 -4.11
N TYR A 129 21.75 -17.38 -4.58
CA TYR A 129 22.88 -17.67 -5.46
C TYR A 129 24.16 -17.73 -4.64
N VAL A 130 25.04 -18.68 -4.94
CA VAL A 130 26.36 -18.78 -4.31
C VAL A 130 27.47 -19.01 -5.33
N LYS A 131 28.60 -18.37 -5.13
CA LYS A 131 29.84 -18.54 -5.89
C LYS A 131 30.99 -18.89 -4.94
N GLY A 132 31.85 -19.80 -5.37
CA GLY A 132 33.00 -20.28 -4.59
C GLY A 132 33.16 -21.80 -4.63
N VAL A 133 33.87 -22.35 -3.64
CA VAL A 133 34.15 -23.79 -3.56
C VAL A 133 33.79 -24.32 -2.18
N TYR A 134 32.69 -25.06 -2.11
CA TYR A 134 32.17 -25.68 -0.91
C TYR A 134 31.40 -26.95 -1.24
N ARG A 135 31.66 -28.03 -0.50
CA ARG A 135 30.89 -29.26 -0.57
C ARG A 135 30.60 -29.77 0.84
N GLY A 136 29.40 -29.53 1.33
CA GLY A 136 29.05 -29.88 2.70
C GLY A 136 27.62 -29.48 3.09
N PRO A 137 27.26 -29.66 4.36
CA PRO A 137 25.95 -29.29 4.86
C PRO A 137 25.80 -27.77 5.02
N VAL A 138 24.76 -27.20 4.42
CA VAL A 138 24.27 -25.85 4.70
C VAL A 138 22.95 -25.94 5.44
N THR A 139 22.74 -25.07 6.43
CA THR A 139 21.51 -25.02 7.21
C THR A 139 20.93 -23.61 7.19
N VAL A 140 19.69 -23.48 6.73
CA VAL A 140 18.88 -22.27 6.86
C VAL A 140 17.94 -22.40 8.05
N THR A 141 17.70 -21.33 8.80
CA THR A 141 16.89 -21.37 10.02
C THR A 141 16.24 -20.02 10.31
N VAL A 142 14.96 -20.05 10.69
CA VAL A 142 14.30 -18.93 11.38
C VAL A 142 14.26 -19.24 12.87
N TYR A 143 14.71 -18.30 13.70
CA TYR A 143 14.82 -18.48 15.15
C TYR A 143 14.39 -17.23 15.92
N GLY A 144 13.87 -17.44 17.13
CA GLY A 144 13.47 -16.36 18.04
C GLY A 144 14.61 -15.90 18.96
N PRO A 145 14.37 -14.89 19.83
CA PRO A 145 15.41 -14.28 20.66
C PRO A 145 16.03 -15.23 21.68
N SER A 146 15.30 -16.28 22.07
CA SER A 146 15.80 -17.36 22.94
C SER A 146 16.80 -18.30 22.25
N GLY A 147 17.04 -18.14 20.95
CA GLY A 147 17.81 -19.07 20.13
C GLY A 147 17.00 -20.29 19.66
N ARG A 148 15.72 -20.40 20.06
CA ARG A 148 14.82 -21.46 19.61
C ARG A 148 14.60 -21.36 18.10
N ALA A 149 14.86 -22.45 17.38
CA ALA A 149 14.48 -22.60 15.98
C ALA A 149 12.97 -22.83 15.86
N TYR A 150 12.34 -22.09 14.96
CA TYR A 150 10.91 -22.22 14.61
C TYR A 150 10.70 -22.93 13.28
N GLY A 151 11.66 -22.80 12.37
CA GLY A 151 11.75 -23.55 11.13
C GLY A 151 13.22 -23.69 10.73
N SER A 152 13.63 -24.86 10.24
CA SER A 152 15.01 -25.13 9.88
C SER A 152 15.10 -26.21 8.82
N ARG A 153 16.08 -26.11 7.93
CA ARG A 153 16.41 -27.14 6.95
C ARG A 153 17.90 -27.21 6.72
N THR A 154 18.44 -28.42 6.84
CA THR A 154 19.79 -28.75 6.38
C THR A 154 19.71 -29.43 5.02
N MET A 155 20.58 -29.03 4.10
CA MET A 155 20.78 -29.68 2.81
C MET A 155 22.27 -29.71 2.45
N THR A 156 22.64 -30.55 1.48
CA THR A 156 24.00 -30.56 0.96
C THR A 156 24.15 -29.50 -0.13
N MET A 157 25.01 -28.52 0.09
CA MET A 157 25.44 -27.55 -0.93
C MET A 157 26.71 -28.06 -1.58
N ASN A 158 26.72 -28.12 -2.91
CA ASN A 158 27.88 -28.54 -3.70
C ASN A 158 28.14 -27.48 -4.79
N VAL A 159 29.07 -26.59 -4.51
CA VAL A 159 29.52 -25.54 -5.43
C VAL A 159 31.02 -25.68 -5.62
N ASN A 160 31.45 -25.71 -6.88
CA ASN A 160 32.86 -25.69 -7.26
C ASN A 160 32.97 -24.90 -8.57
N SER A 161 32.49 -23.66 -8.54
CA SER A 161 32.26 -22.85 -9.74
C SER A 161 32.79 -21.45 -9.55
N THR A 162 33.34 -20.89 -10.63
CA THR A 162 33.63 -19.46 -10.76
C THR A 162 32.38 -18.64 -11.08
N ASP A 163 31.27 -19.29 -11.44
CA ASP A 163 29.97 -18.68 -11.68
C ASP A 163 29.01 -18.96 -10.51
N TYR A 164 27.96 -18.14 -10.41
CA TYR A 164 26.92 -18.33 -9.42
C TYR A 164 26.09 -19.59 -9.70
N VAL A 165 25.84 -20.37 -8.65
CA VAL A 165 24.95 -21.52 -8.65
C VAL A 165 23.73 -21.20 -7.79
N PHE A 166 22.54 -21.42 -8.33
CA PHE A 166 21.27 -21.22 -7.64
C PHE A 166 20.93 -22.40 -6.74
N PHE A 167 20.47 -22.11 -5.53
CA PHE A 167 19.95 -23.10 -4.58
C PHE A 167 18.58 -22.67 -4.08
N GLU A 168 17.72 -23.67 -3.88
CA GLU A 168 16.37 -23.51 -3.34
C GLU A 168 16.09 -24.64 -2.33
N THR A 169 15.40 -24.30 -1.24
CA THR A 169 14.83 -25.28 -0.32
C THR A 169 13.64 -24.71 0.44
N THR A 170 12.87 -25.59 1.07
CA THR A 170 11.76 -25.20 1.96
C THR A 170 11.89 -25.81 3.36
N PHE A 171 11.25 -25.17 4.33
CA PHE A 171 10.90 -25.75 5.63
C PHE A 171 9.52 -25.28 6.08
N VAL A 172 8.86 -26.07 6.93
CA VAL A 172 7.65 -25.64 7.64
C VAL A 172 8.08 -24.97 8.93
N ALA A 173 7.52 -23.81 9.25
CA ALA A 173 7.72 -23.13 10.52
C ALA A 173 6.51 -23.31 11.44
N ALA A 174 6.77 -23.48 12.74
CA ALA A 174 5.73 -23.45 13.75
C ALA A 174 5.36 -22.00 14.07
N GLN A 175 4.05 -21.67 14.09
CA GLN A 175 3.58 -20.32 14.42
C GLN A 175 4.18 -19.82 15.74
N SER A 176 4.57 -18.55 15.75
CA SER A 176 5.09 -17.87 16.93
C SER A 176 4.58 -16.45 17.01
N PHE A 177 4.28 -16.01 18.23
CA PHE A 177 3.91 -14.63 18.58
C PHE A 177 5.02 -13.90 19.35
N GLU A 178 6.23 -14.48 19.41
CA GLU A 178 7.41 -13.76 19.91
C GLU A 178 7.66 -12.49 19.07
N PRO A 179 8.18 -11.42 19.68
CA PRO A 179 8.17 -10.09 19.06
C PRO A 179 9.17 -9.94 17.90
N ILE A 180 10.25 -10.71 17.87
CA ILE A 180 11.34 -10.56 16.89
C ILE A 180 11.93 -11.92 16.56
N HIS A 181 11.91 -12.31 15.29
CA HIS A 181 12.66 -13.46 14.77
C HIS A 181 13.70 -13.00 13.76
N GLU A 182 14.76 -13.78 13.61
CA GLU A 182 15.81 -13.57 12.62
C GLU A 182 15.94 -14.82 11.74
N TRP A 183 16.48 -14.64 10.54
CA TRP A 183 16.85 -15.73 9.63
C TRP A 183 18.36 -15.87 9.58
N LYS A 184 18.88 -17.09 9.48
CA LYS A 184 20.31 -17.35 9.27
C LYS A 184 20.57 -18.48 8.30
N LEU A 185 21.71 -18.39 7.62
CA LEU A 185 22.33 -19.47 6.86
C LEU A 185 23.70 -19.77 7.46
N THR A 186 23.95 -21.06 7.75
CA THR A 186 25.21 -21.53 8.32
C THR A 186 25.77 -22.71 7.57
N PHE A 187 27.09 -22.84 7.55
CA PHE A 187 27.85 -23.93 6.95
C PHE A 187 29.07 -24.27 7.82
N ASP A 188 29.72 -25.39 7.52
CA ASP A 188 30.95 -25.80 8.21
C ASP A 188 32.16 -24.98 7.76
N ALA A 189 32.70 -24.18 8.69
CA ALA A 189 33.79 -23.25 8.43
C ALA A 189 35.08 -23.93 7.95
N ILE A 190 35.36 -25.17 8.41
CA ILE A 190 36.63 -25.84 8.07
C ILE A 190 36.74 -26.13 6.57
N LEU A 191 35.61 -26.27 5.89
CA LEU A 191 35.54 -26.53 4.45
C LEU A 191 35.82 -25.28 3.60
N VAL A 192 35.85 -24.10 4.23
CA VAL A 192 36.07 -22.80 3.57
C VAL A 192 37.28 -22.05 4.16
N ALA A 193 37.84 -22.51 5.28
CA ALA A 193 38.90 -21.83 6.02
C ALA A 193 40.04 -21.29 5.12
N GLY A 194 40.32 -19.99 5.27
CA GLY A 194 41.28 -19.23 4.45
C GLY A 194 40.74 -18.76 3.10
N ARG A 195 39.44 -18.88 2.84
CA ARG A 195 38.77 -18.49 1.58
C ARG A 195 37.44 -17.81 1.88
N SER A 196 36.77 -17.35 0.82
CA SER A 196 35.45 -16.73 0.88
C SER A 196 34.40 -17.52 0.10
N LEU A 197 33.13 -17.37 0.50
CA LEU A 197 31.96 -17.65 -0.31
C LEU A 197 31.23 -16.33 -0.61
N HIS A 198 30.69 -16.19 -1.81
CA HIS A 198 29.93 -15.00 -2.21
C HIS A 198 28.47 -15.39 -2.41
N PHE A 199 27.57 -14.75 -1.68
CA PHE A 199 26.13 -14.97 -1.78
C PHE A 199 25.46 -13.78 -2.44
N ALA A 200 24.44 -14.02 -3.25
CA ALA A 200 23.68 -12.95 -3.89
C ALA A 200 22.20 -13.32 -3.97
N LEU A 201 21.35 -12.28 -3.92
CA LEU A 201 19.89 -12.38 -3.95
C LEU A 201 19.38 -13.49 -3.03
N VAL A 202 19.55 -13.28 -1.72
CA VAL A 202 19.16 -14.23 -0.68
C VAL A 202 17.72 -13.94 -0.28
N GLU A 203 16.82 -14.90 -0.43
CA GLU A 203 15.39 -14.67 -0.35
C GLU A 203 14.72 -15.61 0.66
N LEU A 204 13.73 -15.07 1.37
CA LEU A 204 12.82 -15.83 2.23
C LEU A 204 11.39 -15.40 1.94
N PHE A 205 10.54 -16.33 1.52
CA PHE A 205 9.12 -16.10 1.28
C PHE A 205 8.28 -17.07 2.11
N PRO A 206 7.20 -16.63 2.78
CA PRO A 206 6.12 -17.52 3.19
C PRO A 206 5.33 -17.95 1.95
N VAL A 207 4.25 -18.71 2.13
CA VAL A 207 3.29 -18.92 1.04
C VAL A 207 2.67 -17.57 0.69
N THR A 208 2.77 -17.20 -0.57
CA THR A 208 2.30 -15.93 -1.11
C THR A 208 0.82 -15.98 -1.47
N TYR A 209 0.20 -14.80 -1.56
CA TYR A 209 -1.17 -14.62 -2.02
C TYR A 209 -1.36 -15.29 -3.38
N HIS A 210 -2.39 -16.15 -3.50
CA HIS A 210 -2.65 -17.04 -4.65
C HIS A 210 -1.44 -17.90 -5.10
N ASN A 211 -0.48 -18.18 -4.22
CA ASN A 211 0.75 -18.93 -4.51
C ASN A 211 1.58 -18.34 -5.68
N ARG A 212 1.53 -17.02 -5.88
CA ARG A 212 2.30 -16.33 -6.93
C ARG A 212 3.79 -16.31 -6.60
N ASP A 213 4.64 -16.75 -7.52
CA ASP A 213 6.09 -16.58 -7.37
C ASP A 213 6.45 -15.08 -7.32
N ASN A 214 7.41 -14.69 -6.48
CA ASN A 214 7.71 -13.27 -6.20
C ASN A 214 6.47 -12.44 -5.77
N GLY A 215 5.44 -13.11 -5.27
CA GLY A 215 4.13 -12.54 -5.02
C GLY A 215 4.00 -11.78 -3.70
N LEU A 216 2.76 -11.45 -3.38
CA LEU A 216 2.41 -10.66 -2.20
C LEU A 216 2.34 -11.51 -0.93
N ARG A 217 2.54 -10.87 0.22
CA ARG A 217 2.36 -11.46 1.53
C ARG A 217 0.88 -11.77 1.75
N ASN A 218 0.58 -13.06 1.99
CA ASN A 218 -0.79 -13.54 1.99
C ASN A 218 -1.67 -12.90 3.08
N ASP A 219 -1.12 -12.67 4.27
CA ASP A 219 -1.82 -12.04 5.40
C ASP A 219 -2.28 -10.61 5.10
N ILE A 220 -1.43 -9.80 4.45
CA ILE A 220 -1.76 -8.42 4.07
C ILE A 220 -2.68 -8.40 2.85
N ALA A 221 -2.33 -9.11 1.79
CA ALA A 221 -3.11 -9.06 0.55
C ALA A 221 -4.54 -9.57 0.75
N THR A 222 -4.72 -10.64 1.55
CA THR A 222 -6.06 -11.14 1.92
C THR A 222 -6.82 -10.11 2.76
N TYR A 223 -6.15 -9.40 3.68
CA TYR A 223 -6.80 -8.33 4.43
C TYR A 223 -7.26 -7.21 3.50
N VAL A 224 -6.42 -6.77 2.57
CA VAL A 224 -6.76 -5.72 1.61
C VAL A 224 -7.90 -6.17 0.67
N GLU A 225 -7.88 -7.42 0.19
CA GLU A 225 -8.98 -7.99 -0.60
C GLU A 225 -10.31 -7.98 0.17
N HIS A 226 -10.29 -8.28 1.47
CA HIS A 226 -11.50 -8.21 2.31
C HIS A 226 -12.07 -6.80 2.46
N LEU A 227 -11.30 -5.75 2.17
CA LEU A 227 -11.82 -4.37 2.07
C LEU A 227 -12.68 -4.18 0.80
N SER A 228 -12.64 -5.15 -0.13
CA SER A 228 -13.32 -5.15 -1.43
C SER A 228 -13.07 -3.87 -2.25
N PRO A 229 -11.81 -3.43 -2.42
CA PRO A 229 -11.52 -2.25 -3.23
C PRO A 229 -11.88 -2.51 -4.70
N SER A 230 -12.45 -1.52 -5.37
CA SER A 230 -12.82 -1.64 -6.79
C SER A 230 -11.67 -1.30 -7.74
N PHE A 231 -10.66 -0.56 -7.29
CA PHE A 231 -9.50 -0.15 -8.09
C PHE A 231 -8.22 -0.06 -7.25
N LEU A 232 -7.08 -0.10 -7.94
CA LEU A 232 -5.75 0.17 -7.38
C LEU A 232 -5.07 1.28 -8.20
N ARG A 233 -4.75 2.41 -7.56
CA ARG A 233 -3.88 3.47 -8.09
C ARG A 233 -2.42 3.18 -7.71
N PHE A 234 -1.53 3.01 -8.68
CA PHE A 234 -0.12 2.61 -8.49
C PHE A 234 0.76 3.08 -9.67
N PRO A 235 2.11 3.03 -9.62
CA PRO A 235 2.96 2.79 -8.45
C PRO A 235 3.05 3.99 -7.50
N GLY A 236 2.29 5.04 -7.85
CA GLY A 236 1.71 5.99 -6.91
C GLY A 236 2.66 7.01 -6.31
N GLY A 237 2.07 8.18 -6.13
CA GLY A 237 2.57 9.25 -5.30
C GLY A 237 3.98 9.73 -5.63
N ASN A 238 4.59 10.26 -4.58
CA ASN A 238 5.95 10.78 -4.61
C ASN A 238 6.96 9.70 -5.03
N ASN A 239 6.70 8.44 -4.68
CA ASN A 239 7.63 7.36 -5.00
C ASN A 239 7.75 7.09 -6.51
N MET A 240 6.70 7.33 -7.30
CA MET A 240 6.76 7.29 -8.77
C MET A 240 7.62 8.44 -9.32
N GLN A 241 7.43 9.67 -8.81
CA GLN A 241 8.17 10.86 -9.26
C GLN A 241 9.67 10.76 -9.03
N GLY A 242 10.06 10.20 -7.88
CA GLY A 242 11.44 10.15 -7.42
C GLY A 242 11.97 11.52 -6.97
N SER A 243 13.04 11.51 -6.19
CA SER A 243 13.65 12.74 -5.66
C SER A 243 14.27 13.62 -6.76
N TYR A 244 14.80 13.00 -7.82
CA TYR A 244 15.36 13.62 -9.03
C TYR A 244 15.11 12.71 -10.24
N VAL A 245 15.26 13.22 -11.47
CA VAL A 245 14.88 12.51 -12.73
C VAL A 245 15.48 11.09 -12.85
N GLY A 246 16.71 10.90 -12.39
CA GLY A 246 17.39 9.60 -12.42
C GLY A 246 16.87 8.57 -11.40
N SER A 247 16.16 9.03 -10.36
CA SER A 247 15.55 8.20 -9.30
C SER A 247 14.04 7.99 -9.47
N ARG A 248 13.45 8.50 -10.55
CA ARG A 248 12.06 8.20 -10.90
C ARG A 248 11.83 6.68 -10.99
N TRP A 249 10.59 6.26 -10.84
CA TRP A 249 10.21 4.90 -11.14
C TRP A 249 10.28 4.64 -12.66
N LYS A 250 10.84 3.48 -13.06
CA LYS A 250 11.02 3.09 -14.45
C LYS A 250 10.50 1.69 -14.66
N TRP A 251 9.36 1.56 -15.33
CA TRP A 251 8.63 0.30 -15.48
C TRP A 251 9.51 -0.85 -15.98
N ASN A 252 10.38 -0.59 -16.95
CA ASN A 252 11.26 -1.57 -17.58
C ASN A 252 12.38 -2.08 -16.65
N GLU A 253 12.70 -1.36 -15.56
CA GLU A 253 13.62 -1.82 -14.51
C GLU A 253 12.90 -2.66 -13.43
N THR A 254 11.57 -2.85 -13.56
CA THR A 254 10.73 -3.55 -12.58
C THR A 254 10.10 -4.84 -13.10
N ILE A 255 10.33 -5.21 -14.36
CA ILE A 255 9.77 -6.41 -14.98
C ILE A 255 10.82 -7.50 -15.19
N GLY A 256 10.37 -8.71 -15.52
CA GLY A 256 11.26 -9.84 -15.77
C GLY A 256 11.94 -10.39 -14.51
N PRO A 257 13.01 -11.19 -14.63
CA PRO A 257 13.66 -11.83 -13.50
C PRO A 257 14.19 -10.83 -12.45
N VAL A 258 13.92 -11.06 -11.15
CA VAL A 258 14.37 -10.20 -10.04
C VAL A 258 15.90 -10.03 -10.01
N ALA A 259 16.64 -11.04 -10.47
CA ALA A 259 18.10 -10.98 -10.62
C ALA A 259 18.57 -9.94 -11.66
N LEU A 260 17.69 -9.41 -12.49
CA LEU A 260 17.97 -8.36 -13.48
C LEU A 260 17.36 -7.00 -13.10
N ARG A 261 16.72 -6.89 -11.93
CA ARG A 261 16.10 -5.63 -11.46
C ARG A 261 17.09 -4.85 -10.58
N PRO A 262 17.55 -3.66 -10.99
CA PRO A 262 18.62 -2.94 -10.31
C PRO A 262 18.21 -2.31 -8.98
N GLY A 263 16.90 -2.21 -8.69
CA GLY A 263 16.38 -1.40 -7.61
C GLY A 263 16.64 0.10 -7.82
N ARG A 264 16.18 0.93 -6.89
CA ARG A 264 16.47 2.38 -6.88
C ARG A 264 16.37 2.95 -5.49
N GLN A 265 16.82 4.19 -5.31
CA GLN A 265 16.48 4.97 -4.14
C GLN A 265 15.05 5.50 -4.30
N GLY A 266 14.14 5.12 -3.40
CA GLY A 266 12.78 5.64 -3.36
C GLY A 266 12.71 7.06 -2.81
N ALA A 267 11.52 7.66 -2.86
CA ALA A 267 11.28 9.02 -2.39
C ALA A 267 11.19 9.15 -0.85
N TRP A 268 11.03 8.03 -0.15
CA TRP A 268 10.76 7.99 1.30
C TRP A 268 11.99 7.61 2.15
N GLY A 269 13.18 7.89 1.64
CA GLY A 269 14.42 7.76 2.42
C GLY A 269 14.95 6.33 2.57
N TYR A 270 14.37 5.34 1.88
CA TYR A 270 14.88 3.98 1.79
C TYR A 270 14.93 3.47 0.34
N PRO A 271 15.82 2.52 0.03
CA PRO A 271 15.89 1.93 -1.31
C PRO A 271 14.72 0.97 -1.55
N ASN A 272 14.17 0.99 -2.77
CA ASN A 272 13.23 0.00 -3.26
C ASN A 272 13.96 -1.07 -4.09
N THR A 273 13.61 -2.33 -3.87
CA THR A 273 14.19 -3.48 -4.57
C THR A 273 13.68 -3.58 -6.01
N GLU A 274 12.50 -3.00 -6.28
CA GLU A 274 11.70 -3.17 -7.49
C GLU A 274 11.28 -4.63 -7.74
N SER A 275 11.26 -5.45 -6.67
CA SER A 275 10.72 -6.82 -6.71
C SER A 275 9.19 -6.81 -6.76
N LEU A 276 8.54 -5.79 -6.16
CA LEU A 276 7.16 -5.44 -6.43
C LEU A 276 7.13 -4.48 -7.62
N GLY A 277 7.07 -5.03 -8.83
CA GLY A 277 7.12 -4.29 -10.08
C GLY A 277 5.81 -4.29 -10.85
N LEU A 278 5.84 -3.76 -12.08
CA LEU A 278 4.64 -3.59 -12.92
C LEU A 278 3.84 -4.89 -13.08
N MET A 279 4.51 -6.01 -13.36
CA MET A 279 3.83 -7.31 -13.52
C MET A 279 3.19 -7.80 -12.23
N GLU A 280 3.84 -7.57 -11.08
CA GLU A 280 3.29 -7.93 -9.78
C GLU A 280 2.08 -7.06 -9.39
N TYR A 281 2.10 -5.75 -9.69
CA TYR A 281 0.93 -4.87 -9.49
C TYR A 281 -0.27 -5.27 -10.37
N MET A 282 -0.03 -5.55 -11.65
CA MET A 282 -1.11 -5.97 -12.55
C MET A 282 -1.67 -7.35 -12.13
N GLN A 283 -0.81 -8.26 -11.67
CA GLN A 283 -1.25 -9.54 -11.12
C GLN A 283 -2.05 -9.37 -9.83
N TRP A 284 -1.67 -8.43 -8.96
CA TRP A 284 -2.45 -8.06 -7.78
C TRP A 284 -3.85 -7.59 -8.15
N CYS A 285 -3.98 -6.73 -9.16
CA CYS A 285 -5.27 -6.26 -9.66
C CYS A 285 -6.15 -7.42 -10.14
N ILE A 286 -5.57 -8.37 -10.90
CA ILE A 286 -6.29 -9.57 -11.36
C ILE A 286 -6.76 -10.42 -10.18
N ASP A 287 -5.86 -10.72 -9.24
CA ASP A 287 -6.11 -11.66 -8.14
C ASP A 287 -7.03 -11.09 -7.05
N ALA A 288 -7.16 -9.76 -6.95
CA ALA A 288 -8.06 -9.09 -6.02
C ALA A 288 -9.23 -8.36 -6.72
N HIS A 289 -9.45 -8.64 -8.01
CA HIS A 289 -10.56 -8.10 -8.80
C HIS A 289 -10.65 -6.56 -8.82
N MET A 290 -9.52 -5.88 -8.93
CA MET A 290 -9.41 -4.42 -8.97
C MET A 290 -9.15 -3.92 -10.38
N GLU A 291 -9.73 -2.76 -10.72
CA GLU A 291 -9.34 -1.99 -11.89
C GLU A 291 -7.98 -1.29 -11.66
N PRO A 292 -6.97 -1.46 -12.53
CA PRO A 292 -5.72 -0.73 -12.41
C PRO A 292 -5.87 0.73 -12.87
N ILE A 293 -5.34 1.66 -12.07
CA ILE A 293 -5.08 3.05 -12.44
C ILE A 293 -3.56 3.24 -12.43
N LEU A 294 -2.96 3.21 -13.62
CA LEU A 294 -1.51 3.30 -13.77
C LEU A 294 -1.07 4.77 -13.83
N ALA A 295 -0.31 5.20 -12.83
CA ALA A 295 0.34 6.50 -12.83
C ALA A 295 1.66 6.43 -13.63
N VAL A 296 1.83 7.33 -14.60
CA VAL A 296 3.03 7.42 -15.43
C VAL A 296 3.82 8.67 -15.13
N TRP A 297 5.15 8.57 -15.22
CA TRP A 297 6.03 9.70 -14.92
C TRP A 297 5.91 10.81 -15.96
N ALA A 298 5.49 12.01 -15.53
CA ALA A 298 5.11 13.09 -16.44
C ALA A 298 6.12 14.24 -16.55
N GLY A 299 7.40 14.06 -16.16
CA GLY A 299 8.41 15.11 -16.32
C GLY A 299 8.71 15.92 -15.06
N LEU A 300 8.18 15.57 -13.89
CA LEU A 300 8.42 16.27 -12.62
C LEU A 300 9.11 15.34 -11.61
N SER A 301 10.09 15.88 -10.88
CA SER A 301 10.73 15.23 -9.73
C SER A 301 10.59 16.10 -8.47
N LEU A 302 10.74 15.49 -7.29
CA LEU A 302 10.45 16.16 -6.01
C LEU A 302 11.45 17.26 -5.64
N ASP A 303 12.65 17.27 -6.22
CA ASP A 303 13.61 18.38 -6.12
C ASP A 303 13.20 19.63 -6.93
N GLY A 304 12.06 19.56 -7.63
CA GLY A 304 11.50 20.60 -8.46
C GLY A 304 12.10 20.68 -9.86
N ASN A 305 12.95 19.73 -10.24
CA ASN A 305 13.38 19.61 -11.63
C ASN A 305 12.20 19.19 -12.51
N VAL A 306 12.09 19.90 -13.63
CA VAL A 306 11.08 19.67 -14.66
C VAL A 306 11.78 19.36 -15.97
N VAL A 307 11.26 18.38 -16.71
CA VAL A 307 11.65 18.07 -18.08
C VAL A 307 10.54 18.51 -19.04
N PRO A 308 10.61 19.73 -19.61
CA PRO A 308 9.59 20.23 -20.52
C PRO A 308 9.95 20.02 -21.99
N GLY A 309 8.97 20.20 -22.88
CA GLY A 309 9.18 20.32 -24.32
C GLY A 309 9.79 19.07 -24.97
N GLU A 310 10.68 19.25 -25.95
CA GLU A 310 11.29 18.16 -26.70
C GLU A 310 12.12 17.20 -25.83
N ALA A 311 12.68 17.69 -24.71
CA ALA A 311 13.41 16.85 -23.76
C ALA A 311 12.54 15.80 -23.07
N ALA A 312 11.20 15.96 -23.11
CA ALA A 312 10.26 14.99 -22.59
C ALA A 312 10.05 13.78 -23.52
N MET A 313 10.44 13.87 -24.81
CA MET A 313 10.13 12.83 -25.79
C MET A 313 10.63 11.43 -25.42
N PRO A 314 11.87 11.23 -24.92
CA PRO A 314 12.31 9.90 -24.49
C PRO A 314 11.43 9.30 -23.38
N PHE A 315 10.84 10.14 -22.53
CA PHE A 315 9.96 9.69 -21.46
C PHE A 315 8.54 9.43 -21.96
N ILE A 316 8.08 10.15 -22.98
CA ILE A 316 6.84 9.83 -23.68
C ILE A 316 6.98 8.48 -24.40
N GLU A 317 8.11 8.23 -25.04
CA GLU A 317 8.43 6.93 -25.63
C GLU A 317 8.46 5.81 -24.57
N ASP A 318 9.07 6.06 -23.40
CA ASP A 318 9.02 5.12 -22.26
C ASP A 318 7.56 4.76 -21.88
N ILE A 319 6.64 5.74 -21.83
CA ILE A 319 5.21 5.52 -21.54
C ILE A 319 4.54 4.69 -22.64
N LEU A 320 4.82 4.98 -23.91
CA LEU A 320 4.24 4.23 -25.03
C LEU A 320 4.75 2.78 -25.06
N ASN A 321 6.01 2.57 -24.69
CA ASN A 321 6.61 1.24 -24.56
C ASN A 321 6.02 0.47 -23.37
N GLU A 322 5.75 1.14 -22.25
CA GLU A 322 5.03 0.57 -21.10
C GLU A 322 3.63 0.11 -21.51
N LEU A 323 2.92 0.96 -22.25
CA LEU A 323 1.60 0.65 -22.78
C LEU A 323 1.62 -0.50 -23.79
N GLU A 324 2.60 -0.54 -24.69
CA GLU A 324 2.76 -1.66 -25.62
C GLU A 324 3.08 -2.95 -24.87
N PHE A 325 3.89 -2.89 -23.80
CA PHE A 325 4.13 -4.04 -22.94
C PHE A 325 2.85 -4.57 -22.30
N LEU A 326 1.96 -3.69 -21.83
CA LEU A 326 0.72 -4.10 -21.17
C LEU A 326 -0.36 -4.54 -22.15
N LEU A 327 -0.56 -3.80 -23.25
CA LEU A 327 -1.72 -3.89 -24.14
C LEU A 327 -1.40 -4.51 -25.51
N GLY A 328 -0.14 -4.51 -25.92
CA GLY A 328 0.29 -4.95 -27.25
C GLY A 328 0.14 -6.45 -27.49
N ASP A 329 -0.05 -6.82 -28.75
CA ASP A 329 -0.02 -8.21 -29.21
C ASP A 329 1.41 -8.80 -29.11
N THR A 330 1.51 -10.12 -28.99
CA THR A 330 2.81 -10.81 -28.91
C THR A 330 3.70 -10.63 -30.15
N SER A 331 3.19 -10.09 -31.25
CA SER A 331 3.97 -9.70 -32.43
C SER A 331 4.64 -8.32 -32.32
N THR A 332 4.26 -7.48 -31.34
CA THR A 332 4.94 -6.20 -31.09
C THR A 332 6.18 -6.40 -30.22
N PRO A 333 7.19 -5.52 -30.29
CA PRO A 333 8.42 -5.67 -29.49
C PRO A 333 8.16 -5.86 -27.99
N TYR A 334 7.33 -5.03 -27.39
CA TYR A 334 7.07 -5.10 -25.95
C TYR A 334 5.97 -6.10 -25.58
N GLY A 335 5.04 -6.41 -26.48
CA GLY A 335 4.11 -7.53 -26.29
C GLY A 335 4.82 -8.89 -26.33
N ALA A 336 5.84 -9.03 -27.19
CA ALA A 336 6.73 -10.20 -27.22
C ALA A 336 7.57 -10.31 -25.93
N LEU A 337 8.06 -9.17 -25.41
CA LEU A 337 8.78 -9.15 -24.12
C LEU A 337 7.89 -9.59 -22.96
N ARG A 338 6.62 -9.16 -22.92
CA ARG A 338 5.64 -9.63 -21.93
C ARG A 338 5.44 -11.15 -22.01
N ALA A 339 5.35 -11.68 -23.22
CA ALA A 339 5.26 -13.13 -23.46
C ALA A 339 6.51 -13.88 -22.99
N GLU A 340 7.70 -13.35 -23.28
CA GLU A 340 8.98 -13.90 -22.79
C GLU A 340 9.01 -13.96 -21.25
N TYR A 341 8.44 -12.97 -20.57
CA TYR A 341 8.32 -12.92 -19.12
C TYR A 341 7.13 -13.72 -18.56
N GLY A 342 6.51 -14.56 -19.38
CA GLY A 342 5.56 -15.59 -18.95
C GLY A 342 4.09 -15.20 -19.07
N ARG A 343 3.75 -14.11 -19.77
CA ARG A 343 2.35 -13.73 -20.03
C ARG A 343 2.10 -13.36 -21.49
N ASN A 344 1.41 -14.24 -22.21
CA ASN A 344 1.06 -14.01 -23.61
C ASN A 344 -0.07 -12.99 -23.75
N GLU A 345 -1.08 -13.06 -22.89
CA GLU A 345 -2.28 -12.24 -22.96
C GLU A 345 -1.99 -10.80 -22.54
N PRO A 346 -2.51 -9.79 -23.27
CA PRO A 346 -2.55 -8.42 -22.77
C PRO A 346 -3.20 -8.32 -21.38
N TYR A 347 -2.86 -7.28 -20.64
CA TYR A 347 -3.58 -6.90 -19.42
C TYR A 347 -4.82 -6.07 -19.78
N ASP A 348 -5.80 -6.03 -18.87
CA ASP A 348 -6.86 -5.03 -18.92
C ASP A 348 -6.36 -3.75 -18.25
N LEU A 349 -6.47 -2.62 -18.93
CA LEU A 349 -6.12 -1.30 -18.42
C LEU A 349 -7.00 -0.27 -19.11
N ARG A 350 -7.77 0.49 -18.30
CA ARG A 350 -8.65 1.55 -18.80
C ARG A 350 -8.23 2.95 -18.39
N TYR A 351 -7.43 3.07 -17.34
CA TYR A 351 -7.12 4.36 -16.70
C TYR A 351 -5.62 4.58 -16.58
N ILE A 352 -5.16 5.75 -17.03
CA ILE A 352 -3.80 6.23 -16.79
C ILE A 352 -3.85 7.60 -16.15
N GLU A 353 -3.06 7.79 -15.10
CA GLU A 353 -2.80 9.09 -14.52
C GLU A 353 -1.47 9.64 -15.01
N ILE A 354 -1.50 10.86 -15.52
CA ILE A 354 -0.33 11.53 -16.10
C ILE A 354 0.30 12.41 -15.03
N GLY A 355 1.27 11.84 -14.31
CA GLY A 355 2.01 12.53 -13.25
C GLY A 355 1.51 12.18 -11.86
N ASN A 356 1.89 13.04 -10.91
CA ASN A 356 1.41 13.00 -9.51
C ASN A 356 1.60 14.40 -8.91
N GLU A 357 0.54 14.97 -8.33
CA GLU A 357 0.57 16.28 -7.64
C GLU A 357 1.38 17.35 -8.40
N ASP A 358 1.24 17.42 -9.72
CA ASP A 358 2.03 18.32 -10.56
C ASP A 358 1.77 19.82 -10.30
N ASN A 359 0.77 20.15 -9.47
CA ASN A 359 0.58 21.48 -8.91
C ASN A 359 1.60 21.84 -7.81
N LEU A 360 2.26 20.84 -7.21
CA LEU A 360 3.30 20.99 -6.20
C LEU A 360 4.71 20.99 -6.83
N SER A 361 5.74 21.11 -5.98
CA SER A 361 7.16 21.02 -6.35
C SER A 361 7.57 21.90 -7.55
N GLY A 362 6.89 23.03 -7.77
CA GLY A 362 7.16 23.93 -8.91
C GLY A 362 6.62 23.44 -10.26
N GLY A 363 5.91 22.31 -10.33
CA GLY A 363 5.42 21.69 -11.56
C GLY A 363 4.34 22.50 -12.29
N CYS A 364 3.51 23.26 -11.56
CA CYS A 364 2.27 23.86 -12.06
C CYS A 364 2.47 24.67 -13.35
N ARG A 365 3.55 25.48 -13.42
CA ARG A 365 3.82 26.35 -14.59
C ARG A 365 4.05 25.58 -15.89
N SER A 366 4.46 24.32 -15.80
CA SER A 366 4.80 23.46 -16.93
C SER A 366 3.79 22.35 -17.18
N TYR A 367 2.88 22.11 -16.23
CA TYR A 367 2.04 20.91 -16.27
C TYR A 367 1.10 20.90 -17.47
N ALA A 368 0.44 22.02 -17.76
CA ALA A 368 -0.43 22.14 -18.92
C ALA A 368 0.21 21.69 -20.25
N SER A 369 1.48 22.07 -20.49
CA SER A 369 2.17 21.67 -21.72
C SER A 369 2.63 20.22 -21.69
N ARG A 370 3.11 19.72 -20.54
CA ARG A 370 3.51 18.32 -20.36
C ARG A 370 2.31 17.37 -20.50
N PHE A 371 1.22 17.65 -19.79
CA PHE A 371 -0.05 16.91 -19.90
C PHE A 371 -0.54 16.88 -21.34
N LYS A 372 -0.62 18.04 -22.02
CA LYS A 372 -1.09 18.10 -23.41
C LYS A 372 -0.22 17.26 -24.35
N SER A 373 1.09 17.27 -24.16
CA SER A 373 2.01 16.47 -24.97
C SER A 373 1.75 14.97 -24.77
N ILE A 374 1.78 14.49 -23.52
CA ILE A 374 1.56 13.09 -23.19
C ILE A 374 0.16 12.64 -23.63
N TYR A 375 -0.88 13.43 -23.31
CA TYR A 375 -2.26 13.17 -23.73
C TYR A 375 -2.36 12.98 -25.24
N SER A 376 -1.75 13.85 -26.03
CA SER A 376 -1.84 13.78 -27.50
C SER A 376 -1.24 12.50 -28.06
N TYR A 377 -0.07 12.08 -27.57
CA TYR A 377 0.59 10.84 -28.03
C TYR A 377 -0.15 9.59 -27.56
N VAL A 378 -0.52 9.53 -26.27
CA VAL A 378 -1.20 8.36 -25.71
C VAL A 378 -2.59 8.20 -26.32
N HIS A 379 -3.39 9.27 -26.38
CA HIS A 379 -4.75 9.20 -26.92
C HIS A 379 -4.78 8.88 -28.42
N ALA A 380 -3.76 9.26 -29.19
CA ALA A 380 -3.68 8.93 -30.61
C ALA A 380 -3.51 7.42 -30.85
N LEU A 381 -2.77 6.71 -29.97
CA LEU A 381 -2.50 5.28 -30.10
C LEU A 381 -3.48 4.42 -29.30
N TYR A 382 -3.96 4.94 -28.17
CA TYR A 382 -4.83 4.25 -27.23
C TYR A 382 -6.06 5.11 -26.91
N PRO A 383 -6.93 5.41 -27.90
CA PRO A 383 -8.06 6.33 -27.75
C PRO A 383 -9.14 5.83 -26.77
N SER A 384 -9.11 4.54 -26.41
CA SER A 384 -10.02 3.94 -25.42
C SER A 384 -9.62 4.19 -23.97
N LEU A 385 -8.39 4.64 -23.71
CA LEU A 385 -7.94 4.94 -22.35
C LEU A 385 -8.54 6.26 -21.85
N THR A 386 -9.00 6.25 -20.61
CA THR A 386 -9.29 7.47 -19.87
C THR A 386 -7.99 8.00 -19.27
N LEU A 387 -7.63 9.23 -19.65
CA LEU A 387 -6.42 9.90 -19.16
C LEU A 387 -6.79 10.88 -18.05
N ILE A 388 -6.09 10.77 -16.93
CA ILE A 388 -6.34 11.51 -15.70
C ILE A 388 -5.21 12.53 -15.53
N ALA A 389 -5.55 13.80 -15.37
CA ALA A 389 -4.61 14.81 -14.92
C ALA A 389 -4.39 14.67 -13.42
N SER A 390 -3.15 14.70 -12.95
CA SER A 390 -2.74 14.52 -11.56
C SER A 390 -3.00 15.74 -10.65
N THR A 391 -3.91 16.63 -11.06
CA THR A 391 -4.35 17.77 -10.25
C THR A 391 -5.69 18.31 -10.75
N ASP A 392 -6.52 18.77 -9.82
CA ASP A 392 -7.76 19.50 -10.06
C ASP A 392 -7.58 21.03 -10.04
N GLN A 393 -6.34 21.49 -9.86
CA GLN A 393 -6.03 22.92 -9.79
C GLN A 393 -6.08 23.56 -11.20
N THR A 394 -7.17 24.26 -11.49
CA THR A 394 -7.50 24.77 -12.84
C THR A 394 -6.43 25.65 -13.49
N ASN A 395 -5.65 26.41 -12.71
CA ASN A 395 -4.56 27.25 -13.24
C ASN A 395 -3.29 26.47 -13.64
N CYS A 396 -3.20 25.18 -13.30
CA CYS A 396 -2.13 24.28 -13.75
C CYS A 396 -2.54 23.44 -14.97
N LEU A 397 -3.83 23.41 -15.31
CA LEU A 397 -4.38 22.63 -16.41
C LEU A 397 -4.34 23.42 -17.73
N PRO A 398 -4.36 22.74 -18.89
CA PRO A 398 -4.56 23.38 -20.19
C PRO A 398 -5.85 24.20 -20.23
N GLU A 399 -5.80 25.37 -20.89
CA GLU A 399 -6.98 26.24 -21.10
C GLU A 399 -8.14 25.49 -21.78
N MET A 400 -7.81 24.66 -22.77
CA MET A 400 -8.74 23.69 -23.37
C MET A 400 -8.43 22.31 -22.82
N PHE A 401 -9.03 21.97 -21.67
CA PHE A 401 -8.94 20.65 -21.10
C PHE A 401 -9.77 19.64 -21.91
N PRO A 402 -9.24 18.44 -22.24
CA PRO A 402 -10.01 17.45 -23.00
C PRO A 402 -11.27 17.02 -22.25
N ALA A 403 -12.42 17.05 -22.94
CA ALA A 403 -13.72 16.74 -22.32
C ALA A 403 -13.85 15.30 -21.81
N THR A 404 -13.02 14.39 -22.32
CA THR A 404 -12.95 12.96 -21.95
C THR A 404 -11.86 12.66 -20.90
N ALA A 405 -11.10 13.67 -20.47
CA ALA A 405 -10.08 13.52 -19.45
C ALA A 405 -10.65 13.73 -18.04
N TYR A 406 -10.08 13.04 -17.07
CA TYR A 406 -10.44 13.22 -15.66
C TYR A 406 -9.40 14.09 -14.94
N VAL A 407 -9.72 14.55 -13.74
CA VAL A 407 -8.78 15.23 -12.84
C VAL A 407 -8.67 14.50 -11.52
N ASP A 408 -7.48 14.53 -10.92
CA ASP A 408 -7.20 13.99 -9.59
C ASP A 408 -7.13 15.09 -8.53
N ALA A 409 -7.95 14.93 -7.48
CA ALA A 409 -8.05 15.82 -6.34
C ALA A 409 -7.46 15.15 -5.09
N HIS A 410 -6.46 15.79 -4.48
CA HIS A 410 -5.86 15.32 -3.23
C HIS A 410 -6.30 16.19 -2.05
N ARG A 411 -6.69 15.57 -0.92
CA ARG A 411 -7.23 16.26 0.26
C ARG A 411 -6.65 15.71 1.56
N TYR A 412 -5.66 16.42 2.11
CA TYR A 412 -5.11 16.15 3.44
C TYR A 412 -5.52 17.25 4.43
N LEU A 413 -6.58 17.00 5.19
CA LEU A 413 -7.31 18.04 5.93
C LEU A 413 -7.55 17.70 7.41
N THR A 414 -8.06 18.63 8.21
CA THR A 414 -8.56 18.36 9.56
C THR A 414 -9.98 17.75 9.52
N PRO A 415 -10.46 17.10 10.59
CA PRO A 415 -11.81 16.56 10.63
C PRO A 415 -12.91 17.57 10.30
N ASP A 416 -12.87 18.78 10.88
CA ASP A 416 -13.92 19.78 10.66
C ASP A 416 -13.85 20.35 9.23
N GLN A 417 -12.68 20.38 8.61
CA GLN A 417 -12.52 20.75 7.20
C GLN A 417 -13.18 19.72 6.27
N PHE A 418 -13.02 18.41 6.52
CA PHE A 418 -13.72 17.39 5.74
C PHE A 418 -15.24 17.50 5.84
N VAL A 419 -15.77 17.76 7.05
CA VAL A 419 -17.21 18.04 7.24
C VAL A 419 -17.65 19.25 6.41
N GLY A 420 -16.81 20.29 6.37
CA GLY A 420 -17.05 21.50 5.58
C GLY A 420 -16.98 21.31 4.06
N LEU A 421 -16.45 20.18 3.57
CA LEU A 421 -16.38 19.83 2.15
C LEU A 421 -17.48 18.85 1.71
N PHE A 422 -18.51 18.63 2.52
CA PHE A 422 -19.63 17.76 2.19
C PHE A 422 -20.25 18.07 0.81
N ASP A 423 -20.31 19.35 0.42
CA ASP A 423 -20.91 19.86 -0.82
C ASP A 423 -19.89 20.33 -1.87
N GLU A 424 -18.60 19.94 -1.74
CA GLU A 424 -17.51 20.35 -2.65
C GLU A 424 -17.87 20.16 -4.14
N PHE A 425 -18.49 19.02 -4.47
CA PHE A 425 -18.81 18.63 -5.84
C PHE A 425 -20.27 18.89 -6.25
N ASP A 426 -21.08 19.51 -5.39
CA ASP A 426 -22.52 19.73 -5.68
C ASP A 426 -22.73 20.67 -6.87
N HIS A 427 -21.78 21.58 -7.11
CA HIS A 427 -21.95 22.67 -8.08
C HIS A 427 -20.96 22.65 -9.25
N ILE A 428 -20.15 21.59 -9.38
CA ILE A 428 -19.26 21.48 -10.54
C ILE A 428 -20.05 21.17 -11.81
N PRO A 429 -19.69 21.74 -12.98
CA PRO A 429 -20.40 21.45 -14.23
C PRO A 429 -20.38 19.95 -14.57
N ARG A 430 -21.53 19.41 -14.99
CA ARG A 430 -21.66 18.01 -15.43
C ARG A 430 -21.46 17.94 -16.94
N TYR A 431 -20.35 17.33 -17.36
CA TYR A 431 -20.12 16.94 -18.76
C TYR A 431 -20.17 15.42 -18.87
N PRO A 432 -20.72 14.85 -19.96
CA PRO A 432 -20.98 13.41 -20.05
C PRO A 432 -19.75 12.52 -19.81
N ASP A 433 -18.59 12.93 -20.31
CA ASP A 433 -17.36 12.11 -20.31
C ASP A 433 -16.28 12.64 -19.34
N PHE A 434 -16.62 13.65 -18.52
CA PHE A 434 -15.73 14.19 -17.50
C PHE A 434 -15.88 13.42 -16.18
N GLY A 435 -14.79 13.32 -15.43
CA GLY A 435 -14.77 12.68 -14.13
C GLY A 435 -13.75 13.29 -13.19
N VAL A 436 -14.01 13.15 -11.89
CA VAL A 436 -13.06 13.46 -10.82
C VAL A 436 -12.70 12.15 -10.13
N ILE A 437 -11.41 11.93 -9.95
CA ILE A 437 -10.88 10.98 -8.96
C ILE A 437 -10.41 11.78 -7.75
N VAL A 438 -10.78 11.33 -6.55
CA VAL A 438 -10.17 11.78 -5.30
C VAL A 438 -9.10 10.76 -4.93
N GLY A 439 -7.96 10.84 -5.61
CA GLY A 439 -6.92 9.81 -5.60
C GLY A 439 -6.23 9.68 -4.24
N GLU A 440 -6.25 10.73 -3.43
CA GLU A 440 -5.72 10.72 -2.07
C GLU A 440 -6.58 11.57 -1.14
N TYR A 441 -7.06 10.98 -0.05
CA TYR A 441 -7.59 11.76 1.08
C TYR A 441 -7.24 11.13 2.43
N ALA A 442 -6.94 11.98 3.42
CA ALA A 442 -6.81 11.55 4.82
C ALA A 442 -6.90 12.72 5.81
N SER A 443 -7.49 12.45 6.97
CA SER A 443 -7.48 13.33 8.14
C SER A 443 -6.14 13.23 8.84
N MET A 444 -5.21 14.11 8.51
CA MET A 444 -3.83 14.01 9.02
C MET A 444 -3.56 14.83 10.26
N LYS A 445 -4.38 15.86 10.51
CA LYS A 445 -4.23 16.76 11.63
C LYS A 445 -5.50 16.79 12.45
N ASP A 446 -5.39 17.01 13.75
CA ASP A 446 -6.55 17.43 14.55
C ASP A 446 -6.96 18.88 14.18
N ASP A 447 -8.09 19.35 14.69
CA ASP A 447 -8.57 20.71 14.39
C ASP A 447 -7.77 21.82 15.07
N ALA A 448 -6.80 21.47 15.93
CA ALA A 448 -5.79 22.40 16.42
C ALA A 448 -4.55 22.45 15.51
N GLY A 449 -4.51 21.62 14.46
CA GLY A 449 -3.45 21.56 13.47
C GLY A 449 -2.29 20.62 13.82
N TYR A 450 -2.40 19.83 14.89
CA TYR A 450 -1.37 18.86 15.28
C TYR A 450 -1.46 17.60 14.42
N VAL A 451 -0.31 17.17 13.88
CA VAL A 451 -0.21 15.95 13.08
C VAL A 451 -0.53 14.73 13.96
N LYS A 452 -1.47 13.91 13.52
CA LYS A 452 -1.88 12.67 14.18
C LYS A 452 -0.90 11.55 13.85
N GLN A 453 -0.64 10.68 14.82
CA GLN A 453 0.14 9.45 14.62
C GLN A 453 -0.74 8.30 14.14
N TRP A 454 -1.99 8.24 14.63
CA TRP A 454 -2.97 7.21 14.29
C TRP A 454 -4.30 7.85 13.94
N GLN A 455 -5.14 7.10 13.24
CA GLN A 455 -6.50 7.56 13.02
C GLN A 455 -7.29 7.63 14.32
N ASP A 456 -8.23 8.57 14.36
CA ASP A 456 -9.10 8.78 15.50
C ASP A 456 -10.56 8.87 15.07
N MET A 457 -11.47 8.62 16.00
CA MET A 457 -12.91 8.60 15.69
C MET A 457 -13.40 9.92 15.08
N LYS A 458 -12.80 11.07 15.47
CA LYS A 458 -13.19 12.36 14.90
C LYS A 458 -12.77 12.46 13.43
N GLY A 459 -11.52 12.11 13.10
CA GLY A 459 -11.02 12.03 11.73
C GLY A 459 -11.87 11.14 10.85
N SER A 460 -12.11 9.90 11.29
CA SER A 460 -12.92 8.93 10.53
C SER A 460 -14.36 9.39 10.33
N CYS A 461 -14.97 10.09 11.29
CA CYS A 461 -16.30 10.66 11.11
C CYS A 461 -16.29 11.83 10.12
N GLY A 462 -15.26 12.69 10.13
CA GLY A 462 -15.12 13.78 9.17
C GLY A 462 -14.95 13.25 7.75
N GLU A 463 -14.05 12.29 7.55
CA GLU A 463 -13.84 11.58 6.29
C GLU A 463 -15.13 10.91 5.79
N ALA A 464 -15.89 10.23 6.68
CA ALA A 464 -17.16 9.61 6.30
C ALA A 464 -18.20 10.65 5.83
N VAL A 465 -18.27 11.83 6.43
CA VAL A 465 -19.16 12.91 5.96
C VAL A 465 -18.73 13.36 4.55
N TYR A 466 -17.43 13.54 4.32
CA TYR A 466 -16.90 13.87 3.00
C TYR A 466 -17.25 12.79 1.96
N MET A 467 -17.07 11.51 2.30
CA MET A 467 -17.40 10.37 1.44
C MET A 467 -18.88 10.30 1.05
N ILE A 468 -19.81 10.73 1.91
CA ILE A 468 -21.23 10.84 1.53
C ILE A 468 -21.41 11.92 0.45
N GLY A 469 -20.67 13.02 0.54
CA GLY A 469 -20.58 14.03 -0.51
C GLY A 469 -20.08 13.46 -1.84
N LEU A 470 -19.04 12.61 -1.79
CA LEU A 470 -18.51 11.91 -2.97
C LEU A 470 -19.56 10.99 -3.59
N GLU A 471 -20.21 10.13 -2.78
CA GLU A 471 -21.22 9.18 -3.27
C GLU A 471 -22.42 9.91 -3.89
N ARG A 472 -22.92 10.96 -3.25
CA ARG A 472 -23.99 11.82 -3.79
C ARG A 472 -23.65 12.39 -5.17
N ASN A 473 -22.38 12.71 -5.39
CA ASN A 473 -21.87 13.29 -6.63
C ASN A 473 -21.22 12.24 -7.56
N SER A 474 -21.61 10.96 -7.47
CA SER A 474 -21.07 9.87 -8.30
C SER A 474 -21.34 9.99 -9.81
N ASP A 475 -22.24 10.90 -10.19
CA ASP A 475 -22.41 11.33 -11.58
C ASP A 475 -21.13 11.95 -12.15
N VAL A 476 -20.25 12.48 -11.31
CA VAL A 476 -18.96 13.07 -11.70
C VAL A 476 -17.77 12.54 -10.88
N VAL A 477 -17.90 12.36 -9.57
CA VAL A 477 -16.84 11.73 -8.75
C VAL A 477 -16.86 10.22 -9.02
N LYS A 478 -15.86 9.72 -9.73
CA LYS A 478 -15.86 8.32 -10.19
C LYS A 478 -15.14 7.38 -9.26
N MET A 479 -14.14 7.88 -8.53
CA MET A 479 -13.17 7.09 -7.78
C MET A 479 -12.69 7.90 -6.57
N ALA A 480 -12.42 7.24 -5.46
CA ALA A 480 -11.85 7.82 -4.26
C ALA A 480 -11.00 6.78 -3.52
N SER A 481 -9.83 7.20 -3.04
CA SER A 481 -8.91 6.35 -2.30
C SER A 481 -8.26 7.08 -1.13
N TYR A 482 -8.27 6.39 0.02
CA TYR A 482 -7.53 6.84 1.20
C TYR A 482 -6.03 6.63 0.98
N ALA A 483 -5.19 7.57 1.45
CA ALA A 483 -3.74 7.45 1.37
C ALA A 483 -3.03 8.00 2.63
N PRO A 484 -1.91 7.38 3.07
CA PRO A 484 -1.31 6.15 2.55
C PRO A 484 -2.09 4.86 2.91
N LEU A 485 -2.02 3.83 2.07
CA LEU A 485 -2.66 2.55 2.35
C LEU A 485 -2.02 1.85 3.55
N LEU A 486 -0.72 1.53 3.52
CA LEU A 486 -0.09 0.69 4.53
C LEU A 486 0.98 1.44 5.35
N GLU A 487 1.22 0.96 6.57
CA GLU A 487 2.32 1.41 7.41
C GLU A 487 2.97 0.23 8.14
N HIS A 488 4.30 0.08 8.00
CA HIS A 488 5.08 -0.79 8.87
C HIS A 488 5.44 -0.06 10.16
N PHE A 489 4.89 -0.53 11.28
CA PHE A 489 5.14 0.00 12.61
C PHE A 489 6.64 0.07 12.91
N GLY A 490 7.11 1.21 13.42
CA GLY A 490 8.52 1.45 13.73
C GLY A 490 9.39 1.80 12.51
N MET A 491 8.82 1.82 11.30
CA MET A 491 9.51 2.19 10.05
C MET A 491 8.70 3.22 9.23
N THR A 492 8.05 4.14 9.93
CA THR A 492 7.10 5.13 9.38
C THR A 492 7.79 6.45 8.99
N GLN A 493 7.48 6.97 7.80
CA GLN A 493 7.82 8.31 7.32
C GLN A 493 6.62 9.26 7.37
N TRP A 494 5.41 8.72 7.25
CA TRP A 494 4.18 9.49 7.16
C TRP A 494 3.01 8.82 7.87
N SER A 495 2.26 9.60 8.63
CA SER A 495 1.02 9.19 9.31
C SER A 495 -0.12 10.12 8.86
N VAL A 496 -1.34 9.65 8.74
CA VAL A 496 -1.97 8.42 9.26
C VAL A 496 -2.28 7.40 8.16
N SER A 497 -2.26 6.09 8.45
CA SER A 497 -2.43 5.00 7.48
C SER A 497 -3.68 4.14 7.73
N THR A 498 -4.06 3.23 6.81
CA THR A 498 -5.28 2.42 6.96
C THR A 498 -5.09 1.18 7.87
N PRO A 499 -4.14 0.25 7.65
CA PRO A 499 -3.74 -0.72 8.68
C PRO A 499 -2.25 -0.57 9.09
N ILE A 500 -2.01 -0.77 10.38
CA ILE A 500 -0.67 -0.82 10.97
C ILE A 500 -0.17 -2.26 10.93
N MET A 501 0.87 -2.50 10.14
CA MET A 501 1.57 -3.77 10.04
C MET A 501 2.66 -3.82 11.11
N THR A 502 2.84 -4.93 11.81
CA THR A 502 4.03 -5.17 12.64
C THR A 502 4.76 -6.43 12.18
N SER A 503 6.00 -6.60 12.63
CA SER A 503 6.83 -7.78 12.34
C SER A 503 6.34 -9.08 13.00
N SER A 504 5.34 -9.03 13.90
CA SER A 504 4.82 -10.21 14.62
C SER A 504 3.32 -10.44 14.47
N LEU A 505 2.52 -9.41 14.11
CA LEU A 505 1.06 -9.46 13.93
C LEU A 505 0.59 -8.25 13.08
N SER A 506 -0.38 -8.44 12.18
CA SER A 506 -1.17 -7.33 11.62
C SER A 506 -2.20 -6.87 12.65
N THR A 507 -2.10 -5.64 13.15
CA THR A 507 -3.11 -5.04 14.05
C THR A 507 -3.99 -4.08 13.27
N VAL A 508 -5.31 -4.25 13.38
CA VAL A 508 -6.30 -3.37 12.75
C VAL A 508 -6.37 -2.06 13.54
N ASP A 509 -6.05 -0.92 12.91
CA ASP A 509 -6.37 0.40 13.45
C ASP A 509 -7.90 0.63 13.35
N LEU A 510 -8.48 1.48 14.19
CA LEU A 510 -9.92 1.76 14.23
C LEU A 510 -10.40 2.64 13.06
N GLY A 511 -9.49 3.39 12.42
CA GLY A 511 -9.77 4.23 11.23
C GLY A 511 -10.48 3.51 10.07
N PRO A 512 -10.02 2.34 9.60
CA PRO A 512 -10.62 1.62 8.47
C PRO A 512 -12.08 1.18 8.69
N LEU A 513 -12.55 0.99 9.92
CA LEU A 513 -13.90 0.45 10.14
C LEU A 513 -15.02 1.36 9.60
N LEU A 514 -14.80 2.66 9.42
CA LEU A 514 -15.81 3.58 8.86
C LEU A 514 -15.68 3.78 7.34
N THR A 515 -14.47 3.86 6.80
CA THR A 515 -14.25 3.90 5.34
C THR A 515 -14.84 2.66 4.66
N PHE A 516 -14.76 1.51 5.32
CA PHE A 516 -15.25 0.22 4.79
C PHE A 516 -16.64 -0.20 5.30
N LEU A 517 -17.36 0.69 6.02
CA LEU A 517 -18.82 0.56 6.21
C LEU A 517 -19.59 0.91 4.92
N PHE A 518 -18.90 1.41 3.89
CA PHE A 518 -19.40 1.67 2.54
C PHE A 518 -18.75 0.71 1.53
N PRO A 519 -18.94 -0.62 1.62
CA PRO A 519 -18.44 -1.52 0.59
C PRO A 519 -19.14 -1.22 -0.75
N PRO A 520 -18.49 -1.46 -1.91
CA PRO A 520 -19.15 -1.40 -3.20
C PRO A 520 -20.26 -2.47 -3.24
N THR A 521 -21.51 -2.06 -3.03
CA THR A 521 -22.64 -2.95 -3.25
C THR A 521 -23.02 -2.89 -4.72
N ALA A 522 -22.96 -4.02 -5.42
CA ALA A 522 -23.43 -4.19 -6.79
C ALA A 522 -24.94 -3.86 -6.98
N GLU A 523 -25.68 -3.70 -5.87
CA GLU A 523 -27.05 -3.17 -5.81
C GLU A 523 -27.07 -1.85 -5.01
N SER A 524 -26.39 -0.80 -5.47
CA SER A 524 -26.67 0.56 -4.96
C SER A 524 -27.87 1.12 -5.72
N ASP A 525 -29.07 0.81 -5.25
CA ASP A 525 -30.31 1.39 -5.76
C ASP A 525 -30.31 2.92 -5.61
N ARG A 526 -30.99 3.60 -6.54
CA ARG A 526 -31.05 5.07 -6.67
C ARG A 526 -31.87 5.67 -5.52
N PHE A 527 -31.21 6.40 -4.61
CA PHE A 527 -31.91 7.11 -3.54
C PHE A 527 -31.38 8.53 -3.39
N GLN A 528 -32.29 9.51 -3.34
CA GLN A 528 -31.96 10.90 -3.00
C GLN A 528 -32.44 11.21 -1.58
N LEU A 529 -31.59 11.84 -0.77
CA LEU A 529 -31.90 12.18 0.62
C LEU A 529 -32.26 13.66 0.75
N HIS A 530 -33.35 13.95 1.45
CA HIS A 530 -33.74 15.31 1.85
C HIS A 530 -33.89 15.38 3.38
N SER A 531 -33.36 16.44 3.99
CA SER A 531 -33.65 16.77 5.39
C SER A 531 -34.72 17.85 5.47
N ARG A 532 -35.71 17.67 6.35
CA ARG A 532 -36.66 18.72 6.75
C ARG A 532 -36.62 18.88 8.26
N LEU A 533 -36.44 20.12 8.71
CA LEU A 533 -36.58 20.49 10.11
C LEU A 533 -38.03 20.89 10.37
N HIS A 534 -38.79 20.05 11.06
CA HIS A 534 -40.15 20.38 11.51
C HIS A 534 -40.17 20.83 12.97
N HIS A 535 -40.65 22.05 13.25
CA HIS A 535 -41.12 22.44 14.57
C HIS A 535 -42.56 21.93 14.75
N ARG A 536 -42.74 20.80 15.43
CA ARG A 536 -44.08 20.38 15.91
C ARG A 536 -44.12 20.36 17.44
N GLN A 537 -45.01 21.18 17.99
CA GLN A 537 -45.52 21.01 19.35
C GLN A 537 -46.52 19.85 19.33
N HIS A 538 -46.31 18.80 20.13
CA HIS A 538 -47.38 17.86 20.43
C HIS A 538 -47.42 17.45 21.90
N VAL A 539 -48.68 17.29 22.31
CA VAL A 539 -49.26 17.00 23.61
C VAL A 539 -48.92 15.59 24.07
N ILE A 540 -48.68 15.46 25.37
CA ILE A 540 -48.38 14.22 26.09
C ILE A 540 -49.64 13.33 26.16
N LEU A 541 -49.51 12.05 25.77
CA LEU A 541 -50.27 10.94 26.34
C LEU A 541 -49.29 9.76 26.51
N GLY A 542 -49.13 9.33 27.76
CA GLY A 542 -48.14 8.33 28.15
C GLY A 542 -48.62 6.89 27.99
N ALA A 543 -47.65 5.98 27.93
CA ALA A 543 -47.81 4.62 28.40
C ALA A 543 -46.46 4.11 28.91
N ASN A 544 -46.49 3.62 30.15
CA ASN A 544 -45.38 3.05 30.89
C ASN A 544 -44.83 1.79 30.22
N HIS A 545 -43.50 1.67 30.13
CA HIS A 545 -42.83 0.45 30.54
C HIS A 545 -41.40 0.73 31.04
N VAL A 546 -41.15 0.23 32.24
CA VAL A 546 -39.87 0.24 32.98
C VAL A 546 -39.09 -1.02 32.62
N LEU A 547 -37.77 -0.92 32.41
CA LEU A 547 -36.69 -1.81 32.93
C LEU A 547 -35.30 -1.28 32.47
N PRO A 548 -34.16 -1.68 33.08
CA PRO A 548 -33.26 -0.77 33.79
C PRO A 548 -31.98 -0.35 33.04
N LYS A 549 -31.38 0.72 33.58
CA LYS A 549 -30.06 1.29 33.23
C LYS A 549 -28.92 0.25 33.23
N GLN A 550 -28.13 0.24 32.16
CA GLN A 550 -26.66 0.17 32.27
C GLN A 550 -26.07 1.39 31.57
N ARG A 551 -25.27 2.15 32.32
CA ARG A 551 -24.48 3.28 31.84
C ARG A 551 -23.13 2.76 31.35
N HIS A 552 -22.88 2.83 30.06
CA HIS A 552 -21.55 3.04 29.52
C HIS A 552 -21.63 4.18 28.51
N ASN A 553 -21.09 5.34 28.90
CA ASN A 553 -20.91 6.48 28.00
C ASN A 553 -19.70 6.18 27.11
N HIS A 554 -19.95 5.64 25.93
CA HIS A 554 -19.06 5.79 24.78
C HIS A 554 -19.87 6.48 23.68
N PRO A 555 -19.34 7.50 22.98
CA PRO A 555 -20.03 8.07 21.83
C PRO A 555 -20.08 7.00 20.73
N THR A 556 -21.26 6.45 20.48
CA THR A 556 -21.52 5.55 19.35
C THR A 556 -22.05 6.39 18.21
N CYS A 557 -21.31 6.47 17.10
CA CYS A 557 -21.84 7.01 15.85
C CYS A 557 -22.76 5.95 15.25
N VAL A 558 -24.03 6.30 15.00
CA VAL A 558 -25.01 5.39 14.41
C VAL A 558 -25.33 5.91 13.00
N ILE A 559 -24.73 5.28 11.98
CA ILE A 559 -25.12 5.45 10.59
C ILE A 559 -26.14 4.33 10.28
N LEU A 560 -27.40 4.70 10.07
CA LEU A 560 -28.48 3.74 9.80
C LEU A 560 -28.49 3.36 8.30
N ARG A 561 -27.93 2.20 7.96
CA ARG A 561 -28.18 1.50 6.68
C ARG A 561 -28.85 0.16 6.96
N ARG A 562 -29.84 -0.22 6.16
CA ARG A 562 -30.61 -1.46 6.34
C ARG A 562 -29.77 -2.64 5.80
N PHE A 563 -29.02 -3.32 6.66
CA PHE A 563 -28.25 -4.50 6.27
C PHE A 563 -29.15 -5.76 6.21
N ARG A 564 -28.99 -6.59 5.16
CA ARG A 564 -29.36 -8.01 5.23
C ARG A 564 -28.33 -8.73 6.12
N PRO A 565 -28.75 -9.61 7.04
CA PRO A 565 -27.85 -10.21 8.00
C PRO A 565 -27.05 -11.35 7.36
N CYS A 566 -25.86 -11.07 6.82
CA CYS A 566 -24.91 -12.13 6.45
C CYS A 566 -23.41 -11.83 6.65
N VAL A 567 -22.98 -10.62 7.03
CA VAL A 567 -21.53 -10.27 7.01
C VAL A 567 -20.91 -10.01 8.40
N LEU A 568 -21.68 -9.76 9.46
CA LEU A 568 -21.12 -9.50 10.81
C LEU A 568 -20.71 -10.75 11.62
N GLY A 569 -20.95 -11.96 11.11
CA GLY A 569 -20.74 -13.20 11.86
C GLY A 569 -19.30 -13.72 11.96
N GLY A 570 -18.39 -13.22 11.11
CA GLY A 570 -17.00 -13.72 11.00
C GLY A 570 -15.95 -12.96 11.80
N ILE A 571 -16.14 -11.65 12.00
CA ILE A 571 -15.10 -10.76 12.56
C ILE A 571 -15.07 -10.78 14.10
N LEU A 572 -16.16 -11.18 14.76
CA LEU A 572 -16.31 -11.12 16.22
C LEU A 572 -16.03 -12.45 16.97
N LYS A 573 -15.43 -13.46 16.31
CA LYS A 573 -15.09 -14.75 16.93
C LYS A 573 -13.59 -14.94 17.12
N THR A 574 -12.94 -13.99 17.79
CA THR A 574 -11.62 -14.18 18.41
C THR A 574 -11.68 -13.57 19.81
N PRO A 575 -11.24 -14.27 20.87
CA PRO A 575 -11.53 -13.83 22.24
C PRO A 575 -10.68 -12.62 22.62
N PHE A 576 -11.33 -11.45 22.69
CA PHE A 576 -10.85 -10.24 23.37
C PHE A 576 -10.70 -10.50 24.87
N ARG A 577 -9.59 -11.10 25.30
CA ARG A 577 -9.30 -11.30 26.74
C ARG A 577 -7.99 -10.72 27.26
N ASP A 578 -7.15 -10.10 26.42
CA ASP A 578 -5.79 -9.70 26.86
C ASP A 578 -5.38 -8.23 26.60
N GLU A 579 -6.31 -7.32 26.25
CA GLU A 579 -6.03 -5.88 26.13
C GLU A 579 -5.45 -5.27 27.43
N HIS A 580 -5.86 -5.78 28.59
CA HIS A 580 -5.37 -5.29 29.89
C HIS A 580 -3.92 -5.68 30.21
N ARG A 581 -3.31 -6.62 29.47
CA ARG A 581 -1.93 -7.08 29.69
C ARG A 581 -0.93 -6.28 28.85
N LEU A 582 -1.30 -5.91 27.63
CA LEU A 582 -0.48 -5.09 26.72
C LEU A 582 -0.33 -3.64 27.21
N LEU A 583 -1.41 -3.03 27.71
CA LEU A 583 -1.37 -1.68 28.30
C LEU A 583 -0.51 -1.57 29.57
N ARG A 584 -0.26 -2.69 30.27
CA ARG A 584 0.64 -2.71 31.45
C ARG A 584 2.11 -2.81 31.07
N GLN A 585 2.45 -3.45 29.95
CA GLN A 585 3.85 -3.55 29.49
C GLN A 585 4.36 -2.24 28.87
N ALA A 586 3.50 -1.48 28.18
CA ALA A 586 3.86 -0.15 27.65
C ALA A 586 4.20 0.89 28.75
N ARG A 587 3.79 0.66 30.00
CA ARG A 587 4.12 1.52 31.15
C ARG A 587 5.42 1.15 31.87
N GLN A 588 6.04 0.01 31.55
CA GLN A 588 7.32 -0.41 32.15
C GLN A 588 8.55 -0.06 31.29
N LEU A 589 8.35 0.53 30.11
CA LEU A 589 9.40 1.05 29.23
C LEU A 589 9.49 2.58 29.24
N ARG A 590 9.10 3.22 30.36
CA ARG A 590 9.40 4.64 30.63
C ARG A 590 10.33 4.77 31.83
#